data_AF-A0A183FBT8-F1
#
_entry.id   AF-A0A183FBT8-F1
#
_cell.length_a   1.000
_cell.length_b   1.000
_cell.length_c   1.000
_cell.angle_alpha   90.00
_cell.angle_beta   90.00
_cell.angle_gamma   90.00
#
_symmetry.space_group_name_H-M   'P 1'
#
loop_
_entity.id
_entity.type
_entity.pdbx_description
1 polymer ?
#
loop_
_entity_poly.entity_id
_entity_poly.type
_entity_poly.pdbx_seq_one_letter_code
_entity_poly.pdbx_strand_id
1 'polypeptide(L)'
;MWDWHSFFVKIGIPASVSSRYAEIFRQNRVSKDMLPDLDKATLADLGVTAVGDQLAILKHARDEAYDMEPDSPSKLRVRIAGPGAG
;
A
#
# COMPACT_ATOMS: atom_id res chain seq x y z
N MET A 1 -1.37 -2.72 14.00
CA MET A 1 -2.01 -1.46 13.57
C MET A 1 -1.23 -0.98 12.34
N TRP A 2 -1.89 -0.66 11.23
CA TRP A 2 -1.19 -0.22 10.02
C TRP A 2 -0.50 1.12 10.26
N ASP A 3 0.76 1.26 9.81
CA ASP A 3 1.53 2.47 10.00
C ASP A 3 1.45 3.37 8.76
N TRP A 4 0.44 4.23 8.75
CA TRP A 4 0.22 5.19 7.67
C TRP A 4 1.42 6.13 7.45
N HIS A 5 2.16 6.48 8.51
CA HIS A 5 3.32 7.36 8.39
C HIS A 5 4.41 6.73 7.52
N SER A 6 4.80 5.50 7.85
CA SER A 6 5.80 4.74 7.11
C SER A 6 5.36 4.49 5.66
N PHE A 7 4.07 4.25 5.43
CA PHE A 7 3.51 4.11 4.09
C PHE A 7 3.75 5.39 3.26
N PHE A 8 3.36 6.55 3.77
CA PHE A 8 3.52 7.82 3.05
C PHE A 8 5.00 8.14 2.79
N VAL A 9 5.89 7.89 3.76
CA VAL A 9 7.34 8.04 3.57
C VAL A 9 7.87 7.12 2.47
N LYS A 10 7.43 5.86 2.43
CA LYS A 10 7.85 4.86 1.43
C LYS A 10 7.49 5.27 0.00
N ILE A 11 6.35 5.94 -0.18
CA ILE A 11 5.89 6.40 -1.50
C ILE A 11 6.48 7.76 -1.91
N GLY A 12 7.36 8.33 -1.09
CA GLY A 12 8.08 9.57 -1.39
C GLY A 12 7.48 10.84 -0.79
N ILE A 13 6.48 10.74 0.10
CA ILE A 13 5.93 11.90 0.81
C ILE A 13 6.87 12.28 1.97
N PRO A 14 7.21 13.57 2.16
CA PRO A 14 8.09 14.00 3.24
C PRO A 14 7.55 13.61 4.62
N ALA A 15 8.42 13.13 5.50
CA ALA A 15 8.03 12.65 6.84
C ALA A 15 7.20 13.65 7.68
N SER A 16 7.43 14.95 7.50
CA SER A 16 6.66 16.01 8.14
C SER A 16 5.19 16.02 7.69
N VAL A 17 4.95 15.83 6.39
CA VAL A 17 3.61 15.74 5.79
C VAL A 17 2.99 14.37 6.07
N SER A 18 3.78 13.31 6.02
CA SER A 18 3.35 11.94 6.32
C SER A 18 2.73 11.80 7.72
N SER A 19 3.25 12.51 8.73
CA SER A 19 2.66 12.50 10.09
C SER A 19 1.25 13.07 10.10
N ARG A 20 1.06 14.18 9.38
CA ARG A 20 -0.25 14.83 9.27
C ARG A 20 -1.24 13.94 8.52
N TYR A 21 -0.82 13.35 7.39
CA TYR A 21 -1.69 12.45 6.62
C TYR A 21 -2.02 11.17 7.38
N ALA A 22 -1.07 10.61 8.13
CA ALA A 22 -1.30 9.43 8.95
C ALA A 22 -2.35 9.68 10.04
N GLU A 23 -2.33 10.87 10.66
CA GLU A 23 -3.33 11.25 11.64
C GLU A 23 -4.71 11.41 11.00
N ILE A 24 -4.81 12.12 9.87
CA ILE A 24 -6.04 12.30 9.10
C ILE A 24 -6.65 10.94 8.72
N PHE A 25 -5.86 10.03 8.15
CA PHE A 25 -6.34 8.71 7.73
C PHE A 25 -6.85 7.90 8.92
N ARG A 26 -6.17 8.00 10.08
CA ARG A 26 -6.58 7.32 11.31
C ARG A 26 -7.86 7.91 11.90
N GLN A 27 -8.00 9.25 11.90
CA GLN A 27 -9.20 9.95 12.37
C GLN A 27 -10.41 9.61 11.50
N ASN A 28 -10.22 9.52 10.18
CA ASN A 28 -11.26 9.15 9.22
C ASN A 28 -11.47 7.63 9.10
N ARG A 29 -10.81 6.83 9.94
CA ARG A 29 -10.90 5.36 9.96
C ARG A 29 -10.62 4.69 8.60
N VAL A 30 -9.79 5.34 7.78
CA VAL A 30 -9.35 4.78 6.51
C VAL A 30 -8.51 3.53 6.80
N SER A 31 -8.85 2.44 6.12
CA SER A 31 -8.17 1.15 6.21
C SER A 31 -7.46 0.83 4.90
N LYS A 32 -6.43 -0.04 4.92
CA LYS A 32 -5.68 -0.40 3.69
C LYS A 32 -6.58 -0.93 2.58
N ASP A 33 -7.64 -1.63 2.97
CA ASP A 33 -8.60 -2.26 2.05
C ASP A 33 -9.38 -1.21 1.23
N MET A 34 -9.52 -0.01 1.77
CA MET A 34 -10.20 1.11 1.13
C MET A 34 -9.27 1.92 0.22
N LEU A 35 -7.95 1.72 0.26
CA LEU A 35 -7.00 2.43 -0.60
C LEU A 35 -7.36 2.34 -2.09
N PRO A 36 -7.68 1.17 -2.67
CA PRO A 36 -8.10 1.07 -4.08
C PRO A 36 -9.40 1.81 -4.39
N ASP A 37 -10.27 2.03 -3.42
CA ASP A 37 -11.53 2.78 -3.56
C ASP A 37 -11.38 4.29 -3.39
N LEU A 38 -10.20 4.78 -3.00
CA LEU A 38 -9.95 6.23 -2.90
C LEU A 38 -9.80 6.86 -4.28
N ASP A 39 -10.35 8.07 -4.44
CA ASP A 39 -10.16 8.93 -5.61
C ASP A 39 -9.53 10.27 -5.20
N LYS A 40 -9.09 11.07 -6.18
CA LYS A 40 -8.56 12.43 -5.96
C LYS A 40 -9.53 13.30 -5.17
N ALA A 41 -10.83 13.18 -5.43
CA ALA A 41 -11.85 13.94 -4.69
C ALA A 41 -11.86 13.58 -3.20
N THR A 42 -11.85 12.28 -2.88
CA THR A 42 -11.82 11.79 -1.49
C THR A 42 -10.51 12.20 -0.80
N LEU A 43 -9.37 12.10 -1.48
CA LEU A 43 -8.09 12.55 -0.93
C LEU A 43 -8.07 14.05 -0.65
N ALA A 44 -8.65 14.86 -1.55
CA ALA A 44 -8.78 16.30 -1.34
C ALA A 44 -9.68 16.62 -0.13
N ASP A 45 -10.80 15.91 0.01
CA ASP A 45 -11.74 16.07 1.14
C ASP A 45 -11.10 15.68 2.48
N LEU A 46 -10.28 14.63 2.49
CA LEU A 46 -9.45 14.25 3.64
C LEU A 46 -8.38 15.30 3.98
N GLY A 47 -8.07 16.25 3.08
CA GLY A 47 -7.07 17.29 3.30
C GLY A 47 -5.70 16.98 2.67
N VAL A 48 -5.62 15.98 1.80
CA VAL A 48 -4.48 15.76 0.90
C VAL A 48 -4.67 16.63 -0.33
N THR A 49 -4.18 17.87 -0.26
CA THR A 49 -4.39 18.88 -1.32
C THR A 49 -3.28 18.90 -2.39
N ALA A 50 -2.11 18.33 -2.10
CA ALA A 50 -1.00 18.29 -3.04
C ALA A 50 -1.25 17.24 -4.12
N VAL A 51 -1.32 17.69 -5.39
CA VAL A 51 -1.59 16.80 -6.54
C VAL A 51 -0.53 15.69 -6.66
N GLY A 52 0.74 15.99 -6.35
CA GLY A 52 1.81 14.98 -6.35
C GLY A 52 1.55 13.86 -5.35
N ASP A 53 1.15 14.22 -4.13
CA ASP A 53 0.85 13.27 -3.06
C ASP A 53 -0.40 12.45 -3.38
N GLN A 54 -1.44 13.08 -3.91
CA GLN A 54 -2.64 12.39 -4.39
C GLN A 54 -2.29 11.33 -5.44
N LEU A 55 -1.48 11.68 -6.44
CA LEU A 55 -1.05 10.75 -7.48
C LEU A 55 -0.17 9.62 -6.94
N ALA A 56 0.74 9.92 -6.00
CA ALA A 56 1.60 8.91 -5.37
C ALA A 56 0.77 7.89 -4.59
N ILE A 57 -0.22 8.35 -3.81
CA ILE A 57 -1.13 7.50 -3.03
C ILE A 57 -1.98 6.64 -3.97
N LEU A 58 -2.62 7.23 -4.97
CA LEU A 58 -3.47 6.49 -5.93
C LEU A 58 -2.67 5.45 -6.72
N LYS A 59 -1.43 5.77 -7.10
CA LYS A 59 -0.55 4.84 -7.82
C LYS A 59 -0.18 3.64 -6.95
N HIS A 60 0.18 3.86 -5.69
CA HIS A 60 0.53 2.77 -4.76
C HIS A 60 -0.69 1.98 -4.30
N ALA A 61 -1.84 2.63 -4.09
CA ALA A 61 -3.10 1.97 -3.75
C ALA A 61 -3.49 0.91 -4.80
N ARG A 62 -3.29 1.23 -6.07
CA ARG A 62 -3.55 0.30 -7.17
C ARG A 62 -2.54 -0.85 -7.21
N ASP A 63 -1.27 -0.57 -6.94
CA ASP A 63 -0.20 -1.58 -6.89
C ASP A 63 -0.41 -2.58 -5.74
N GLU A 64 -0.78 -2.10 -4.55
CA GLU A 64 -1.11 -2.96 -3.40
C GLU A 64 -2.35 -3.84 -3.65
N ALA A 65 -3.30 -3.37 -4.47
CA ALA A 65 -4.44 -4.19 -4.89
C ALA A 65 -4.04 -5.34 -5.82
N TYR A 66 -2.94 -5.21 -6.57
CA TYR A 66 -2.39 -6.29 -7.39
C TYR A 66 -1.49 -7.24 -6.60
N ASP A 67 -0.80 -6.77 -5.55
CA ASP A 67 -0.01 -7.63 -4.65
C ASP A 67 -0.88 -8.41 -3.67
N MET A 68 -2.10 -7.93 -3.39
CA MET A 68 -3.17 -8.75 -2.80
C MET A 68 -3.71 -9.74 -3.83
N GLU A 69 -2.89 -10.71 -4.25
CA GLU A 69 -3.37 -11.89 -4.96
C GLU A 69 -4.35 -12.69 -4.07
N PRO A 70 -5.60 -12.95 -4.50
CA PRO A 70 -6.54 -13.76 -3.75
C PRO A 70 -6.23 -15.27 -3.75
N ASP A 71 -5.11 -15.72 -4.35
CA ASP A 71 -4.78 -17.14 -4.42
C ASP A 71 -3.26 -17.33 -4.54
N SER A 72 -2.58 -17.61 -3.42
CA SER A 72 -1.22 -18.14 -3.48
C SER A 72 -1.27 -19.62 -3.06
N PRO A 73 -1.48 -20.57 -4.00
CA PRO A 73 -1.23 -21.96 -3.71
C PRO A 73 0.27 -22.14 -3.77
N SER A 74 0.85 -22.29 -2.58
CA SER A 74 2.06 -23.09 -2.34
C SER A 74 3.20 -22.90 -3.35
N LYS A 75 4.26 -22.23 -2.89
CA LYS A 75 5.63 -22.51 -3.37
C LYS A 75 5.95 -23.99 -3.09
N LEU A 76 5.43 -24.90 -3.92
CA LEU A 76 5.83 -26.29 -3.97
C LEU A 76 7.19 -26.29 -4.69
N ARG A 77 8.25 -26.05 -3.92
CA ARG A 77 9.62 -26.35 -4.37
C ARG A 77 9.70 -27.85 -4.54
N VAL A 78 9.45 -28.35 -5.75
CA VAL A 78 9.83 -29.71 -6.14
C VAL A 78 11.35 -29.76 -6.12
N ARG A 79 11.92 -30.17 -4.98
CA ARG A 79 13.30 -30.62 -4.90
C ARG A 79 13.34 -31.98 -5.60
N ILE A 80 13.68 -31.97 -6.88
CA ILE A 80 14.14 -33.17 -7.58
C ILE A 80 15.50 -33.53 -6.96
N ALA A 81 15.47 -34.36 -5.92
CA ALA A 81 16.64 -35.12 -5.54
C ALA A 81 16.84 -36.19 -6.62
N GLY A 82 17.85 -36.01 -7.48
CA GLY A 82 18.37 -37.10 -8.28
C GLY A 82 19.32 -37.94 -7.43
N PRO A 83 19.08 -39.23 -7.21
CA PRO A 83 20.06 -40.09 -6.56
C PRO A 83 20.84 -40.95 -7.57
N GLY A 84 22.16 -41.00 -7.37
CA GLY A 84 23.08 -42.06 -7.83
C GLY A 84 23.57 -41.88 -9.27
N ALA A 85 24.85 -41.71 -9.60
CA ALA A 85 26.07 -42.37 -9.12
C ALA A 85 25.95 -43.91 -9.16
N GLY A 86 26.56 -44.48 -10.21
CA GLY A 86 26.75 -45.91 -10.47
C GLY A 86 27.58 -46.08 -11.73
#